data_AF-A0A7C7T4N2-F1
#
_entry.id   AF-A0A7C7T4N2-F1
#
_cell.length_a   1.000
_cell.length_b   1.000
_cell.length_c   1.000
_cell.angle_alpha   90.00
_cell.angle_beta   90.00
_cell.angle_gamma   90.00
#
_symmetry.space_group_name_H-M   'P 1'
#
loop_
_entity.id
_entity.type
_entity.pdbx_description
1 polymer ?
#
loop_
_entity_poly.entity_id
_entity_poly.type
_entity_poly.pdbx_seq_one_letter_code
_entity_poly.pdbx_strand_id
1 'polypeptide(L)'
;QLELNVMLPVMLKAVLDSTDMLTNFLPIFTTNLIAGLAANKEKLQANIEKSPVIVTLLTPKIGYQKSAELFKESMKTGKTIRELVISK
;
A
#
# COMPACT_ATOMS: atom_id res chain seq x y z
N GLN A 1 -25.68 -38.35 5.09
CA GLN A 1 -25.32 -37.16 5.89
C GLN A 1 -26.60 -36.59 6.49
N LEU A 2 -26.87 -36.82 7.78
CA LEU A 2 -28.01 -36.20 8.47
C LEU A 2 -27.67 -35.90 9.95
N GLU A 3 -27.28 -36.88 10.78
CA GLU A 3 -27.09 -36.66 12.23
C GLU A 3 -25.63 -36.33 12.65
N LEU A 4 -24.62 -36.73 11.85
CA LEU A 4 -23.20 -36.57 12.21
C LEU A 4 -22.32 -36.34 10.97
N ASN A 5 -21.33 -35.47 11.10
CA ASN A 5 -20.36 -35.18 10.04
C ASN A 5 -19.16 -36.14 10.09
N VAL A 6 -19.09 -37.06 9.12
CA VAL A 6 -18.02 -38.07 9.02
C VAL A 6 -16.67 -37.52 8.54
N MET A 7 -16.63 -36.29 8.02
CA MET A 7 -15.41 -35.65 7.49
C MET A 7 -14.63 -34.87 8.55
N LEU A 8 -15.13 -34.82 9.80
CA LEU A 8 -14.48 -34.12 10.91
C LEU A 8 -13.00 -34.46 11.09
N PRO A 9 -12.55 -35.73 10.97
CA PRO A 9 -11.13 -36.05 11.13
C PRO A 9 -10.23 -35.37 10.07
N VAL A 10 -10.69 -35.30 8.82
CA VAL A 10 -9.94 -34.66 7.73
C VAL A 10 -9.89 -33.15 7.92
N MET A 11 -11.01 -32.54 8.32
CA MET A 11 -11.06 -31.11 8.60
C MET A 11 -10.16 -30.74 9.78
N LEU A 12 -10.17 -31.53 10.86
CA LEU A 12 -9.30 -31.31 12.01
C LEU A 12 -7.82 -31.43 11.62
N LYS A 13 -7.47 -32.45 10.83
CA LYS A 13 -6.11 -32.62 10.34
C LYS A 13 -5.65 -31.40 9.51
N ALA A 14 -6.48 -30.93 8.60
CA ALA A 14 -6.16 -29.76 7.78
C ALA A 14 -5.95 -28.49 8.62
N VAL A 15 -6.76 -28.26 9.65
CA VAL A 15 -6.64 -27.11 10.54
C VAL A 15 -5.37 -27.20 11.38
N LEU A 16 -5.08 -28.36 11.97
CA LEU A 16 -3.88 -28.57 12.79
C LEU A 16 -2.61 -28.41 11.94
N ASP A 17 -2.57 -29.02 10.77
CA ASP A 17 -1.41 -28.92 9.86
C ASP A 17 -1.18 -27.47 9.41
N SER A 18 -2.24 -26.74 9.07
CA SER A 18 -2.14 -25.33 8.69
C SER A 18 -1.63 -24.47 9.86
N THR A 19 -2.09 -24.77 11.08
CA THR A 19 -1.68 -24.05 12.29
C THR A 19 -0.21 -24.32 12.58
N ASP A 20 0.21 -25.58 12.57
CA ASP A 20 1.61 -25.97 12.80
C ASP A 20 2.55 -25.34 11.77
N MET A 21 2.15 -25.32 10.49
CA MET A 21 2.92 -24.66 9.44
C MET A 21 3.09 -23.16 9.71
N LEU A 22 2.00 -22.46 10.07
CA LEU A 22 2.05 -21.03 10.36
C LEU A 22 2.89 -20.73 11.60
N THR A 23 2.73 -21.51 12.67
CA THR A 23 3.49 -21.34 13.92
C THR A 23 4.98 -21.47 13.70
N ASN A 24 5.41 -22.40 12.85
CA ASN A 24 6.83 -22.57 12.54
C ASN A 24 7.36 -21.55 11.52
N PHE A 25 6.53 -21.13 10.57
CA PHE A 25 6.94 -20.21 9.51
C PHE A 25 7.05 -18.76 9.98
N LEU A 26 6.11 -18.28 10.80
CA LEU A 26 6.04 -16.87 11.19
C LEU A 26 7.31 -16.35 11.89
N PRO A 27 7.96 -17.07 12.83
CA PRO A 27 9.22 -16.62 13.43
C PRO A 27 10.36 -16.49 12.41
N ILE A 28 10.43 -17.41 11.46
CA ILE A 28 11.43 -17.43 10.39
C ILE A 28 11.20 -16.25 9.45
N PHE A 29 9.95 -16.01 9.05
CA PHE A 29 9.58 -14.88 8.19
C PHE A 29 9.84 -13.53 8.86
N THR A 30 9.52 -13.40 10.14
CA THR A 30 9.79 -12.20 10.92
C THR A 30 11.28 -11.90 10.98
N THR A 31 12.10 -12.91 11.27
CA THR A 31 13.56 -12.73 11.42
C THR A 31 14.24 -12.45 10.08
N ASN A 32 13.87 -13.17 9.02
CA ASN A 32 14.58 -13.09 7.75
C ASN A 32 14.05 -12.01 6.79
N LEU A 33 12.84 -11.49 7.01
CA LEU A 33 12.27 -10.43 6.17
C LEU A 33 11.88 -9.20 6.97
N ILE A 34 11.00 -9.34 7.97
CA ILE A 34 10.38 -8.18 8.64
C ILE A 34 11.41 -7.38 9.43
N ALA A 35 12.32 -8.03 10.16
CA ALA A 35 13.34 -7.36 10.96
C ALA A 35 14.30 -6.50 10.13
N GLY A 36 14.54 -6.86 8.86
CA GLY A 36 15.39 -6.13 7.93
C GLY A 36 14.63 -5.15 7.01
N LEU A 37 13.31 -5.05 7.14
CA LEU A 37 12.49 -4.27 6.22
C LEU A 37 12.71 -2.76 6.46
N ALA A 38 13.36 -2.10 5.51
CA ALA A 38 13.57 -0.67 5.52
C ALA A 38 12.80 0.04 4.40
N ALA A 39 12.18 1.17 4.73
CA ALA A 39 11.50 2.00 3.76
C ALA A 39 12.51 2.76 2.89
N ASN A 40 12.39 2.61 1.56
CA ASN A 40 13.13 3.45 0.61
C ASN A 40 12.45 4.83 0.55
N LYS A 41 12.91 5.75 1.41
CA LYS A 41 12.32 7.10 1.56
C LYS A 41 12.38 7.90 0.27
N GLU A 42 13.47 7.81 -0.48
CA GLU A 42 13.67 8.55 -1.74
C GLU A 42 12.63 8.15 -2.79
N LYS A 43 12.45 6.84 -3.00
CA LYS A 43 11.46 6.32 -3.93
C LYS A 43 10.03 6.62 -3.48
N LEU A 44 9.75 6.52 -2.17
CA LEU A 44 8.45 6.87 -1.61
C LEU A 44 8.13 8.35 -1.81
N GLN A 45 9.09 9.24 -1.58
CA GLN A 45 8.93 10.68 -1.80
C GLN A 45 8.66 10.98 -3.27
N ALA A 46 9.44 10.40 -4.18
CA ALA A 46 9.23 10.58 -5.62
C ALA A 46 7.86 10.07 -6.10
N ASN A 47 7.34 8.99 -5.51
CA ASN A 47 6.00 8.48 -5.82
C ASN A 47 4.90 9.42 -5.31
N ILE A 48 5.07 9.96 -4.10
CA ILE A 48 4.12 10.91 -3.51
C ILE A 48 4.06 12.19 -4.34
N GLU A 49 5.20 12.74 -4.74
CA GLU A 49 5.29 13.97 -5.54
C GLU A 49 4.62 13.86 -6.92
N LYS A 50 4.53 12.65 -7.47
CA LYS A 50 3.83 12.35 -8.73
C LYS A 50 2.36 11.96 -8.53
N SER A 51 1.92 11.79 -7.29
CA SER A 51 0.59 11.31 -6.98
C SER A 51 -0.46 12.42 -7.13
N PRO A 52 -1.61 12.13 -7.79
CA PRO A 52 -2.72 13.09 -7.90
C PRO A 52 -3.32 13.47 -6.55
N VAL A 53 -3.07 12.68 -5.49
CA VAL A 53 -3.58 12.93 -4.13
C VAL A 53 -3.10 14.28 -3.59
N ILE A 54 -1.88 14.71 -3.93
CA ILE A 54 -1.36 16.01 -3.50
C ILE A 54 -2.23 17.16 -4.04
N VAL A 55 -2.70 17.06 -5.28
CA VAL A 55 -3.52 18.10 -5.88
C VAL A 55 -4.90 18.18 -5.23
N THR A 56 -5.43 17.04 -4.77
CA THR A 56 -6.70 17.00 -4.03
C THR A 56 -6.63 17.77 -2.72
N LEU A 57 -5.48 17.75 -2.03
CA LEU A 57 -5.25 18.56 -0.82
C LEU A 57 -5.23 20.07 -1.12
N LEU A 58 -4.89 20.45 -2.35
CA LEU A 58 -4.85 21.85 -2.77
C LEU A 58 -6.23 22.35 -3.24
N THR A 59 -7.13 21.46 -3.67
CA THR A 59 -8.48 21.80 -4.15
C THR A 59 -9.27 22.77 -3.25
N PRO A 60 -9.29 22.63 -1.91
CA PRO A 60 -9.99 23.59 -1.05
C PRO A 60 -9.36 25.00 -0.99
N LYS A 61 -8.07 25.13 -1.35
CA LYS A 61 -7.33 26.40 -1.27
C LYS A 61 -7.27 27.15 -2.60
N ILE A 62 -7.08 26.43 -3.70
CA ILE A 62 -6.89 27.01 -5.04
C ILE A 62 -8.07 26.73 -5.99
N GLY A 63 -9.03 25.91 -5.58
CA GLY A 63 -10.19 25.52 -6.38
C GLY A 63 -9.89 24.34 -7.32
N TYR A 64 -10.96 23.66 -7.74
CA TYR A 64 -10.88 22.42 -8.54
C TYR A 64 -10.23 22.64 -9.91
N GLN A 65 -10.64 23.67 -10.65
CA GLN A 65 -10.09 23.96 -11.98
C GLN A 65 -8.58 24.18 -11.95
N LYS A 66 -8.10 25.06 -11.06
CA LYS A 66 -6.65 25.34 -10.93
C LYS A 66 -5.86 24.12 -10.48
N SER A 67 -6.44 23.28 -9.61
CA SER A 67 -5.80 22.04 -9.16
C SER A 67 -5.69 21.02 -10.29
N ALA A 68 -6.74 20.87 -11.10
CA ALA A 68 -6.72 19.98 -12.26
C ALA A 68 -5.73 20.45 -13.36
N GLU A 69 -5.63 21.76 -13.57
CA GLU A 69 -4.63 22.35 -14.48
C GLU A 69 -3.20 22.11 -13.98
N LEU A 70 -2.93 22.36 -12.70
CA LEU A 70 -1.63 22.08 -12.07
C LEU A 70 -1.22 20.61 -12.20
N PHE A 71 -2.15 19.68 -12.02
CA PHE A 71 -1.85 18.25 -12.20
C PHE A 71 -1.49 17.91 -13.65
N LYS A 72 -2.27 18.43 -14.62
CA LYS A 72 -1.99 18.23 -16.04
C LYS A 72 -0.65 18.86 -16.44
N GLU A 73 -0.31 20.01 -15.88
CA GLU A 73 0.96 20.70 -16.09
C GLU A 73 2.14 19.92 -15.51
N SER A 74 2.00 19.36 -14.30
CA SER A 74 2.98 18.47 -13.66
C SER A 74 3.26 17.21 -14.50
N MET A 75 2.20 16.57 -15.02
CA MET A 75 2.35 15.39 -15.88
C MET A 75 3.03 15.70 -17.21
N LYS A 76 2.77 16.86 -17.81
CA LYS A 76 3.38 17.27 -19.09
C LYS A 76 4.83 17.71 -18.95
N THR A 77 5.15 18.44 -17.88
CA THR A 77 6.48 19.05 -17.68
C THR A 77 7.44 18.16 -16.90
N GLY A 78 6.94 17.12 -16.22
CA GLY A 78 7.72 16.26 -15.34
C GLY A 78 8.15 16.94 -14.03
N LYS A 79 7.75 18.20 -13.80
CA LYS A 79 8.02 18.94 -12.57
C LYS A 79 7.06 18.50 -11.46
N THR A 80 7.52 18.59 -10.22
CA THR A 80 6.69 18.23 -9.06
C THR A 80 5.57 19.25 -8.87
N ILE A 81 4.45 18.81 -8.29
CA ILE A 81 3.33 19.73 -7.97
C ILE A 81 3.80 20.86 -7.04
N ARG A 82 4.76 20.58 -6.14
CA ARG A 82 5.35 21.57 -5.23
C ARG A 82 6.11 22.66 -5.99
N GLU A 83 6.94 22.29 -6.95
CA GLU A 83 7.69 23.26 -7.77
C GLU A 83 6.74 24.16 -8.56
N LEU A 84 5.70 23.59 -9.15
CA LEU A 84 4.73 24.36 -9.93
C LEU A 84 3.93 25.34 -9.07
N VAL A 85 3.58 24.96 -7.83
CA VAL A 85 2.89 25.84 -6.89
C VAL A 85 3.79 26.96 -6.37
N ILE A 86 5.08 26.71 -6.13
CA ILE A 86 6.02 27.76 -5.68
C ILE A 86 6.37 28.73 -6.80
N SER A 87 6.38 28.25 -8.06
CA SER A 87 6.69 29.08 -9.23
C SER A 87 5.58 30.04 -9.65
N LYS A 88 4.37 29.92 -9.08
CA LYS A 88 3.20 30.76 -9.37
C LYS A 88 2.78 31.55 -8.13
#